data_AF-A0A356U7G9-F1
#
_entry.id   AF-A0A356U7G9-F1
#
_cell.length_a   1.000
_cell.length_b   1.000
_cell.length_c   1.000
_cell.angle_alpha   90.00
_cell.angle_beta   90.00
_cell.angle_gamma   90.00
#
_symmetry.space_group_name_H-M   'P 1'
#
loop_
_entity.id
_entity.type
_entity.pdbx_description
1 polymer ?
#
loop_
_entity_poly.entity_id
_entity_poly.type
_entity_poly.pdbx_seq_one_letter_code
_entity_poly.pdbx_strand_id
1 'polypeptide(L)'
;DMEDLISIGTIGLIKAIKTYNGDRGVRLATYAARCIENEVLMHLRNIKKVRQEVSIYDPIGYDKEGNEISLLDVLTVDNEIVDMVEMKLQEEKVRNKIGVLSQRERQVIE
;
A
#
# COMPACT_ATOMS: atom_id res chain seq x y z
N ASP A 1 19.75 -1.58 0.75
CA ASP A 1 21.07 -1.30 1.37
C ASP A 1 22.24 -1.72 0.50
N MET A 2 23.47 -1.36 0.88
CA MET A 2 24.69 -1.73 0.13
C MET A 2 24.86 -3.25 0.04
N GLU A 3 24.52 -3.98 1.11
CA GLU A 3 24.55 -5.46 1.14
C GLU A 3 23.57 -6.09 0.15
N ASP A 4 22.38 -5.49 -0.04
CA ASP A 4 21.43 -5.94 -1.05
C ASP A 4 22.01 -5.77 -2.45
N LEU A 5 22.64 -4.63 -2.74
CA LEU A 5 23.26 -4.38 -4.04
C LEU A 5 24.39 -5.37 -4.33
N ILE A 6 25.19 -5.73 -3.32
CA ILE A 6 26.21 -6.79 -3.44
C ILE A 6 25.55 -8.14 -3.74
N SER A 7 24.46 -8.46 -3.05
CA SER A 7 23.72 -9.71 -3.25
C SER A 7 23.08 -9.80 -4.65
N ILE A 8 22.48 -8.71 -5.13
CA ILE A 8 21.91 -8.58 -6.48
C ILE A 8 23.02 -8.69 -7.54
N GLY A 9 24.14 -8.01 -7.33
CA GLY A 9 25.30 -8.13 -8.22
C GLY A 9 25.83 -9.56 -8.27
N THR A 10 25.83 -10.28 -7.15
CA THR A 10 26.21 -11.70 -7.08
C THR A 10 25.30 -12.58 -7.94
N ILE A 11 23.98 -12.33 -7.94
CA ILE A 11 23.03 -13.02 -8.84
C ILE A 11 23.39 -12.75 -10.31
N GLY A 12 23.72 -11.50 -10.65
CA GLY A 12 24.15 -11.11 -11.99
C GLY A 12 25.43 -11.82 -12.43
N LEU A 13 26.39 -11.97 -11.53
CA LEU A 13 27.62 -12.71 -11.77
C LEU A 13 27.37 -14.21 -11.99
N ILE A 14 26.51 -14.85 -11.18
CA ILE A 14 26.14 -16.26 -11.37
C ILE A 14 25.50 -16.48 -12.74
N LYS A 15 24.58 -15.60 -13.15
CA LYS A 15 23.95 -15.65 -14.47
C LYS A 15 24.99 -15.48 -15.58
N ALA A 16 25.93 -14.55 -15.42
CA ALA A 16 27.01 -14.33 -16.38
C ALA A 16 27.86 -15.58 -16.59
N ILE A 17 28.33 -16.20 -15.50
CA ILE A 17 29.16 -17.42 -15.56
C ILE A 17 28.40 -18.57 -16.22
N LYS A 18 27.11 -18.75 -15.89
CA LYS A 18 26.29 -19.82 -16.45
C LYS A 18 26.04 -19.70 -17.95
N THR A 19 26.01 -18.48 -18.48
CA THR A 19 25.57 -18.20 -19.87
C THR A 19 26.68 -17.69 -20.79
N TYR A 20 27.87 -17.44 -20.24
CA TYR A 20 29.03 -16.97 -20.99
C TYR A 20 29.47 -18.00 -22.04
N ASN A 21 29.81 -17.50 -23.23
CA ASN A 21 30.39 -18.29 -24.31
C ASN A 21 31.66 -17.57 -24.82
N GLY A 22 32.81 -18.21 -24.65
CA GLY A 22 34.12 -17.69 -25.07
C GLY A 22 34.29 -17.56 -26.58
N ASP A 23 33.53 -18.32 -27.38
CA ASP A 23 33.60 -18.30 -28.85
C ASP A 23 33.05 -16.99 -29.44
N ARG A 24 32.34 -16.19 -28.64
CA ARG A 24 31.78 -14.89 -29.06
C ARG A 24 32.78 -13.75 -29.02
N GLY A 25 34.03 -13.99 -28.60
CA GLY A 25 35.12 -13.00 -28.66
C GLY A 25 35.02 -11.83 -27.66
N VAL A 26 34.07 -11.87 -26.72
CA VAL A 26 33.92 -10.85 -25.67
C VAL A 26 34.59 -11.33 -24.39
N ARG A 27 35.35 -10.46 -23.71
CA ARG A 27 35.95 -10.80 -22.42
C ARG A 27 34.86 -11.07 -21.38
N LEU A 28 35.03 -12.13 -20.57
CA LEU A 28 34.11 -12.47 -19.48
C LEU A 28 33.78 -11.28 -18.58
N ALA A 29 34.76 -10.46 -18.22
CA ALA A 29 34.55 -9.27 -17.39
C ALA A 29 33.55 -8.28 -18.03
N THR A 30 33.64 -8.07 -19.35
CA THR A 30 32.73 -7.18 -20.08
C THR A 30 31.32 -7.74 -20.11
N TYR A 31 31.18 -9.06 -20.31
CA TYR A 31 29.88 -9.72 -20.29
C TYR A 31 29.26 -9.71 -18.88
N ALA A 32 30.04 -10.07 -17.87
CA ALA A 32 29.59 -10.09 -16.47
C ALA A 32 29.17 -8.70 -15.98
N ALA A 33 29.90 -7.64 -16.35
CA ALA A 33 29.51 -6.28 -16.04
C ALA A 33 28.10 -5.94 -16.56
N ARG A 34 27.77 -6.37 -17.79
CA ARG A 34 26.43 -6.19 -18.37
C ARG A 34 25.36 -6.98 -17.64
N CYS A 35 25.64 -8.22 -17.24
CA CYS A 35 24.70 -9.03 -16.46
C CYS A 35 24.45 -8.43 -15.07
N ILE A 36 25.50 -7.95 -14.39
CA ILE A 36 25.40 -7.28 -13.09
C ILE A 36 24.56 -6.01 -13.21
N GLU A 37 24.85 -5.16 -14.19
CA GLU A 37 24.10 -3.94 -14.48
C GLU A 37 22.61 -4.23 -14.72
N ASN A 38 22.29 -5.30 -15.47
CA ASN A 38 20.91 -5.69 -15.72
C ASN A 38 20.17 -6.12 -14.44
N GLU A 39 20.80 -6.88 -13.54
CA GLU A 39 20.16 -7.26 -12.27
C GLU A 39 19.93 -6.05 -11.35
N VAL A 40 20.90 -5.13 -11.28
CA VAL A 40 20.73 -3.87 -10.55
C VAL A 40 19.58 -3.05 -11.13
N LEU A 41 19.49 -2.93 -12.46
CA LEU A 41 18.38 -2.24 -13.12
C LEU A 41 17.02 -2.92 -12.86
N MET A 42 16.98 -4.26 -12.85
CA MET A 42 15.76 -5.01 -12.52
C MET A 42 15.29 -4.71 -11.09
N HIS A 43 16.22 -4.68 -10.13
CA HIS A 43 15.91 -4.35 -8.75
C HIS A 43 15.38 -2.91 -8.61
N LEU A 44 16.05 -1.93 -9.22
CA LEU A 44 15.62 -0.52 -9.18
C LEU A 44 14.23 -0.32 -9.81
N ARG A 45 13.89 -1.07 -10.88
CA ARG A 45 12.53 -1.04 -11.48
C ARG A 45 11.46 -1.56 -10.53
N ASN A 46 11.78 -2.56 -9.70
CA ASN A 46 10.86 -3.07 -8.69
C ASN A 46 10.67 -2.07 -7.55
N ILE A 47 11.74 -1.43 -7.06
CA ILE A 47 11.65 -0.38 -6.03
C ILE A 47 10.77 0.78 -6.51
N LYS A 48 10.88 1.17 -7.79
CA LYS A 48 10.09 2.29 -8.33
C LYS A 48 8.58 2.11 -8.15
N LYS A 49 8.07 0.87 -8.08
CA LYS A 49 6.64 0.60 -7.83
C LYS A 49 6.19 1.03 -6.42
N VAL A 50 7.09 0.95 -5.46
CA VAL A 50 6.85 1.22 -4.03
C VAL A 50 7.24 2.67 -3.68
N ARG A 51 7.90 3.40 -4.59
CA ARG A 51 8.42 4.77 -4.34
C ARG A 51 7.36 5.82 -4.01
N GLN A 52 6.08 5.56 -4.34
CA GLN A 52 4.97 6.45 -3.99
C GLN A 52 4.37 6.14 -2.62
N GLU A 53 4.78 5.05 -1.98
CA GLU A 53 4.38 4.75 -0.61
C GLU A 53 5.09 5.70 0.34
N VAL A 54 4.31 6.38 1.18
CA VAL A 54 4.78 7.23 2.27
C VAL A 54 4.45 6.55 3.58
N SER A 55 5.34 6.65 4.56
CA SER A 55 5.04 6.09 5.88
C SER A 55 3.98 6.96 6.54
N ILE A 56 2.97 6.33 7.12
CA ILE A 56 1.95 7.03 7.91
C ILE A 56 2.54 7.71 9.15
N TYR A 57 3.73 7.30 9.58
CA TYR A 57 4.48 7.90 10.68
C TYR A 57 5.35 9.08 10.22
N ASP A 58 5.47 9.33 8.92
CA ASP A 58 6.27 10.46 8.43
C ASP A 58 5.63 11.78 8.92
N PRO A 59 6.43 12.71 9.46
CA PRO A 59 5.93 14.00 9.90
C PRO A 59 5.50 14.84 8.70
N ILE A 60 4.30 15.42 8.79
CA ILE A 60 3.72 16.30 7.77
C ILE A 60 3.82 17.78 8.13
N GLY A 61 4.18 18.10 9.37
CA GLY A 61 4.31 19.46 9.85
C GLY A 61 4.49 19.53 11.37
N TYR A 62 4.43 20.75 11.90
CA TYR A 62 4.49 21.03 13.33
C TYR A 62 3.19 21.67 13.80
N ASP A 63 2.76 21.34 15.01
CA ASP A 63 1.66 22.04 15.66
C ASP A 63 2.08 23.45 16.15
N LYS A 64 1.17 24.16 16.81
CA LYS A 64 1.45 25.51 17.36
C LYS A 64 2.44 25.50 18.53
N GLU A 65 2.69 24.34 19.11
CA GLU A 65 3.56 24.12 20.26
C GLU A 65 4.95 23.58 19.84
N GLY A 66 5.12 23.28 18.54
CA GLY A 66 6.36 22.78 17.95
C GLY A 66 6.49 21.26 17.94
N ASN A 67 5.44 20.51 18.28
CA ASN A 67 5.44 19.06 18.19
C ASN A 67 5.23 18.59 16.74
N GLU A 68 5.89 17.51 16.35
CA GLU A 68 5.71 16.90 15.03
C GLU A 68 4.31 16.26 14.94
N ILE A 69 3.61 16.57 13.85
CA ILE A 69 2.34 15.93 13.48
C ILE A 69 2.67 14.92 12.38
N SER A 70 2.23 13.68 12.55
CA SER A 70 2.38 12.61 11.56
C SER A 70 1.18 12.51 10.63
N LEU A 71 1.33 11.85 9.49
CA LEU A 71 0.22 11.56 8.57
C LEU A 71 -0.93 10.83 9.29
N LEU A 72 -0.60 9.91 10.21
CA LEU A 72 -1.54 9.13 11.01
C LEU A 72 -2.49 10.02 11.84
N ASP A 73 -2.00 11.16 12.34
CA ASP A 73 -2.80 12.05 13.20
C ASP A 73 -3.92 12.78 12.43
N VAL A 74 -3.79 12.86 11.11
CA VAL A 74 -4.76 13.56 10.22
C VAL A 74 -5.67 12.60 9.48
N LEU A 75 -5.28 11.33 9.34
CA LEU A 75 -6.11 10.33 8.66
C LEU A 75 -7.38 10.06 9.48
N THR A 76 -8.51 10.57 8.99
CA THR A 76 -9.83 10.30 9.57
C THR A 76 -10.44 9.06 8.93
N VAL A 77 -11.10 8.23 9.73
CA VAL A 77 -12.08 7.26 9.23
C VAL A 77 -13.37 8.02 8.96
N ASP A 78 -14.08 7.69 7.88
CA ASP A 78 -15.42 8.24 7.65
C ASP A 78 -16.27 8.00 8.91
N ASN A 79 -16.70 9.09 9.52
CA ASN A 79 -17.26 9.07 10.86
C ASN A 79 -18.74 8.69 10.78
N GLU A 80 -19.00 7.42 10.45
CA GLU A 80 -20.34 6.84 10.26
C GLU A 80 -21.20 6.86 11.53
N ILE A 81 -20.67 7.30 12.68
CA ILE A 81 -21.39 7.35 13.96
C ILE A 81 -22.63 8.23 13.85
N VAL A 82 -22.53 9.38 13.18
CA VAL A 82 -23.68 10.28 13.02
C VAL A 82 -24.78 9.57 12.19
N ASP A 83 -24.39 8.95 11.09
CA ASP A 83 -25.31 8.22 10.21
C ASP A 83 -25.93 7.00 10.92
N MET A 84 -25.14 6.26 11.69
CA MET A 84 -25.61 5.14 12.50
C MET A 84 -26.61 5.57 13.57
N VAL A 85 -26.37 6.70 14.25
CA VAL A 85 -27.28 7.24 15.26
C VAL A 85 -28.57 7.71 14.60
N GLU A 86 -28.47 8.42 13.48
CA GLU A 86 -29.64 8.86 12.72
C GLU A 86 -30.49 7.66 12.25
N MET A 87 -29.84 6.61 11.73
CA MET A 87 -30.53 5.39 11.30
C MET A 87 -31.30 4.73 12.45
N LYS A 88 -30.70 4.61 13.63
CA LYS A 88 -31.38 4.06 14.83
C LYS A 88 -32.56 4.92 15.27
N LEU A 89 -32.42 6.24 15.24
CA LEU A 89 -33.49 7.18 15.58
C LEU A 89 -34.66 7.09 14.60
N GLN A 90 -34.39 6.91 13.31
CA GLN A 90 -35.42 6.69 12.29
C GLN A 90 -36.12 5.34 12.50
N GLU A 91 -35.37 4.27 12.79
CA GLU A 91 -35.93 2.96 13.09
C GLU A 91 -36.91 3.05 14.27
N GLU A 92 -36.52 3.70 15.37
CA GLU A 92 -37.35 3.84 16.56
C GLU A 92 -38.64 4.64 16.28
N LYS A 93 -38.54 5.72 15.49
CA LYS A 93 -39.72 6.50 15.06
C LYS A 93 -40.69 5.67 14.23
N VAL A 94 -40.19 4.84 13.32
CA VAL A 94 -41.03 3.94 12.51
C VAL A 94 -41.69 2.90 13.42
N ARG A 95 -40.92 2.27 14.30
CA ARG A 95 -41.41 1.23 15.23
C ARG A 95 -42.50 1.74 16.16
N ASN A 96 -42.37 2.97 16.65
CA ASN A 96 -43.39 3.63 17.48
C ASN A 96 -44.71 3.89 16.72
N LYS A 97 -44.65 4.10 15.40
CA LYS A 97 -45.85 4.31 14.56
C LYS A 97 -46.47 3.02 14.04
N ILE A 98 -45.71 1.92 13.99
CA ILE A 98 -46.21 0.60 13.58
C ILE A 98 -47.35 0.11 14.50
N GLY A 99 -47.38 0.53 15.77
CA GLY A 99 -48.44 0.16 16.72
C GLY A 99 -49.84 0.64 16.33
N VAL A 100 -49.96 1.61 15.42
CA VAL A 100 -51.24 2.18 14.96
C VAL A 100 -51.81 1.45 13.73
N LEU A 101 -51.01 0.60 13.08
CA LEU A 101 -51.39 -0.13 11.89
C LEU A 101 -52.33 -1.30 12.22
N SER A 102 -53.29 -1.57 11.33
CA SER A 102 -54.13 -2.75 11.42
C SER A 102 -53.31 -4.04 11.21
N GLN A 103 -53.83 -5.18 11.66
CA GLN A 103 -53.15 -6.47 11.53
C GLN A 103 -52.76 -6.79 10.09
N ARG A 104 -53.59 -6.37 9.12
CA ARG A 104 -53.37 -6.60 7.69
C ARG A 104 -52.32 -5.67 7.09
N GLU A 105 -52.25 -4.41 7.54
CA GLU A 105 -51.22 -3.44 7.12
C GLU A 105 -49.86 -3.79 7.71
N ARG A 106 -49.82 -4.23 8.97
CA ARG A 106 -48.60 -4.66 9.64
C ARG A 106 -47.97 -5.86 8.95
N GLN A 107 -48.78 -6.84 8.55
CA GLN A 107 -48.35 -8.05 7.84
C GLN A 107 -47.85 -7.79 6.40
N VAL A 108 -48.08 -6.60 5.84
CA VAL A 108 -47.58 -6.19 4.52
C VAL A 108 -46.26 -5.40 4.62
N ILE A 109 -45.98 -4.79 5.78
CA ILE A 109 -44.82 -3.93 6.03
C ILE A 109 -43.70 -4.67 6.80
N GLU A 110 -44.03 -5.55 7.75
CA GLU A 110 -43.08 -6.51 8.37
C GLU A 110 -42.69 -7.62 7.39
#